data_AF-V9E0R9-F1
#
_entry.id   AF-V9E0R9-F1
#
_cell.length_a   1.000
_cell.length_b   1.000
_cell.length_c   1.000
_cell.angle_alpha   90.00
_cell.angle_beta   90.00
_cell.angle_gamma   90.00
#
_symmetry.space_group_name_H-M   'P 1'
#
loop_
_entity.id
_entity.type
_entity.pdbx_description
1 polymer ?
#
loop_
_entity_poly.entity_id
_entity_poly.type
_entity_poly.pdbx_seq_one_letter_code
_entity_poly.pdbx_strand_id
1 'polypeptide(L)'
;MSSELTFGKYKGTPIEEVYASDPGYCRWMHNQPSLNIAEDIKVFLHSKFLSDDNSYMMSWGKYKGKTLKQISRMDPNYIDWLRKSEFVIEKCPKLLQELN
;
A
#
# COMPACT_ATOMS: atom_id res chain seq x y z
N MET A 1 -6.10 -14.81 17.76
CA MET A 1 -6.76 -15.51 16.65
C MET A 1 -6.54 -14.63 15.44
N SER A 2 -5.84 -15.10 14.43
CA SER A 2 -5.58 -14.33 13.21
C SER A 2 -6.71 -14.61 12.23
N SER A 3 -7.33 -13.54 11.75
CA SER A 3 -8.52 -13.62 10.91
C SER A 3 -8.14 -14.02 9.49
N GLU A 4 -8.71 -15.12 9.02
CA GLU A 4 -8.48 -15.63 7.67
C GLU A 4 -9.37 -14.94 6.66
N LEU A 5 -8.84 -14.68 5.46
CA LEU A 5 -9.64 -14.16 4.36
C LEU A 5 -10.60 -15.24 3.85
N THR A 6 -11.88 -14.90 3.73
CA THR A 6 -12.92 -15.82 3.24
C THR A 6 -13.14 -15.74 1.72
N PHE A 7 -12.46 -14.82 1.03
CA PHE A 7 -12.64 -14.52 -0.38
C PHE A 7 -11.33 -14.10 -1.08
N GLY A 8 -11.39 -14.02 -2.41
CA GLY A 8 -10.32 -13.47 -3.24
C GLY A 8 -9.10 -14.37 -3.40
N LYS A 9 -7.97 -13.78 -3.83
CA LYS A 9 -6.74 -14.49 -4.20
C LYS A 9 -6.12 -15.28 -3.04
N TYR A 10 -6.24 -14.75 -1.82
CA TYR A 10 -5.61 -15.28 -0.61
C TYR A 10 -6.64 -15.93 0.34
N LYS A 11 -7.68 -16.57 -0.22
CA LYS A 11 -8.72 -17.24 0.56
C LYS A 11 -8.12 -18.35 1.43
N GLY A 12 -8.47 -18.37 2.71
CA GLY A 12 -7.93 -19.29 3.72
C GLY A 12 -6.58 -18.88 4.30
N THR A 13 -6.06 -17.71 3.91
CA THR A 13 -4.80 -17.18 4.44
C THR A 13 -5.07 -16.12 5.52
N PRO A 14 -4.32 -16.13 6.64
CA PRO A 14 -4.41 -15.08 7.66
C PRO A 14 -4.06 -13.70 7.12
N ILE A 15 -4.80 -12.66 7.51
CA ILE A 15 -4.58 -11.29 7.03
C ILE A 15 -3.16 -10.77 7.29
N GLU A 16 -2.53 -11.20 8.37
CA GLU A 16 -1.15 -10.83 8.73
C GLU A 16 -0.13 -11.36 7.72
N GLU A 17 -0.32 -12.60 7.26
CA GLU A 17 0.55 -13.23 6.26
C GLU A 17 0.35 -12.59 4.88
N VAL A 18 -0.90 -12.25 4.55
CA VAL A 18 -1.21 -11.51 3.32
C VAL A 18 -0.60 -10.11 3.36
N TYR A 19 -0.62 -9.43 4.52
CA TYR A 19 0.02 -8.12 4.66
C TYR A 19 1.54 -8.19 4.53
N ALA A 20 2.18 -9.24 5.06
CA ALA A 20 3.62 -9.46 4.92
C ALA A 20 4.02 -9.76 3.48
N SER A 21 3.21 -10.57 2.78
CA SER A 21 3.50 -11.03 1.41
C SER A 21 3.10 -9.99 0.36
N ASP A 22 1.91 -9.41 0.50
CA ASP A 22 1.27 -8.53 -0.47
C ASP A 22 0.46 -7.39 0.21
N PRO A 23 1.18 -6.39 0.76
CA PRO A 23 0.52 -5.23 1.38
C PRO A 23 -0.28 -4.40 0.36
N GLY A 24 0.02 -4.53 -0.94
CA GLY A 24 -0.75 -3.88 -2.01
C GLY A 24 -2.17 -4.43 -2.10
N TYR A 25 -2.33 -5.75 -2.00
CA TYR A 25 -3.65 -6.38 -1.93
C TYR A 25 -4.43 -5.95 -0.69
N CYS A 26 -3.77 -5.86 0.48
CA CYS A 26 -4.37 -5.33 1.70
C CYS A 26 -4.87 -3.89 1.55
N ARG A 27 -4.10 -3.02 0.87
CA ARG A 27 -4.53 -1.64 0.58
C ARG A 27 -5.70 -1.60 -0.40
N TRP A 28 -5.67 -2.43 -1.44
CA TRP A 28 -6.81 -2.56 -2.36
C TRP A 28 -8.09 -2.96 -1.61
N MET A 29 -8.02 -3.95 -0.71
CA MET A 29 -9.15 -4.34 0.13
C MET A 29 -9.63 -3.20 1.04
N HIS A 30 -8.70 -2.48 1.69
CA HIS A 30 -9.03 -1.34 2.53
C HIS A 30 -9.77 -0.23 1.76
N ASN A 31 -9.43 -0.03 0.48
CA ASN A 31 -10.04 1.00 -0.37
C ASN A 31 -11.34 0.53 -1.06
N GLN A 32 -11.86 -0.64 -0.72
CA GLN A 32 -13.09 -1.21 -1.28
C GLN A 32 -14.19 -1.27 -0.20
N PRO A 33 -14.95 -0.19 0.01
CA PRO A 33 -15.99 -0.16 1.06
C PRO A 33 -17.15 -1.13 0.80
N SER A 34 -17.30 -1.63 -0.44
CA SER A 34 -18.30 -2.63 -0.81
C SER A 34 -17.91 -4.07 -0.51
N LEU A 35 -16.64 -4.34 -0.13
CA LEU A 35 -16.23 -5.69 0.25
C LEU A 35 -16.77 -6.05 1.64
N ASN A 36 -17.52 -7.14 1.70
CA ASN A 36 -17.97 -7.71 2.97
C ASN A 36 -16.83 -8.51 3.61
N ILE A 37 -15.89 -7.78 4.24
CA ILE A 37 -14.80 -8.37 5.01
C ILE A 37 -15.14 -8.36 6.51
N ALA A 38 -14.58 -9.31 7.25
CA ALA A 38 -14.78 -9.39 8.69
C ALA A 38 -14.23 -8.14 9.40
N GLU A 39 -14.88 -7.76 10.49
CA GLU A 39 -14.62 -6.47 11.16
C GLU A 39 -13.22 -6.40 11.77
N ASP A 40 -12.71 -7.52 12.26
CA ASP A 40 -11.34 -7.70 12.72
C ASP A 40 -10.29 -7.42 11.63
N ILE A 41 -10.55 -7.88 10.40
CA ILE A 41 -9.72 -7.58 9.23
C ILE A 41 -9.78 -6.08 8.91
N LYS A 42 -10.96 -5.45 8.98
CA LYS A 42 -11.08 -3.99 8.79
C LYS A 42 -10.27 -3.24 9.81
N VAL A 43 -10.40 -3.58 11.09
CA VAL A 43 -9.65 -2.95 12.18
C VAL A 43 -8.15 -3.15 11.99
N PHE A 44 -7.71 -4.35 11.62
CA PHE A 44 -6.31 -4.62 11.31
C PHE A 44 -5.81 -3.74 10.17
N LEU A 45 -6.50 -3.75 9.02
CA LEU A 45 -6.15 -2.94 7.86
C LEU A 45 -6.14 -1.45 8.22
N HIS A 46 -7.16 -0.97 8.91
CA HIS A 46 -7.26 0.41 9.35
C HIS A 46 -6.11 0.77 10.29
N SER A 47 -5.70 -0.11 11.21
CA SER A 47 -4.53 0.13 12.08
C SER A 47 -3.22 0.23 11.29
N LYS A 48 -3.07 -0.55 10.21
CA LYS A 48 -1.88 -0.55 9.35
C LYS A 48 -1.86 0.63 8.38
N PHE A 49 -3.03 1.08 7.95
CA PHE A 49 -3.23 2.19 7.02
C PHE A 49 -3.78 3.45 7.72
N LEU A 50 -3.65 3.56 9.04
CA LEU A 50 -4.22 4.65 9.85
C LEU A 50 -3.64 6.02 9.47
N SER A 51 -2.44 6.01 8.88
CA SER A 51 -1.73 7.17 8.34
C SER A 51 -1.68 7.18 6.81
N ASP A 52 -2.56 6.41 6.15
CA ASP A 52 -2.69 6.42 4.71
C ASP A 52 -3.38 7.72 4.30
N ASP A 53 -2.56 8.67 3.89
CA ASP A 53 -2.95 10.00 3.41
C ASP A 53 -3.59 9.99 2.01
N ASN A 54 -4.06 8.80 1.61
CA ASN A 54 -4.55 8.40 0.30
C ASN A 54 -3.63 8.73 -0.87
N SER A 55 -2.36 9.09 -0.61
CA SER A 55 -1.36 9.30 -1.66
C SER A 55 -0.74 7.98 -2.07
N TYR A 56 -0.10 7.98 -3.24
CA TYR A 56 0.50 6.81 -3.84
C TYR A 56 1.39 6.02 -2.86
N MET A 57 1.11 4.73 -2.67
CA MET A 57 1.99 3.82 -1.92
C MET A 57 3.10 3.31 -2.81
N MET A 58 4.32 3.34 -2.31
CA MET A 58 5.40 2.59 -2.93
C MET A 58 5.14 1.09 -2.77
N SER A 59 4.95 0.38 -3.87
CA SER A 59 4.85 -1.09 -3.89
C SER A 59 6.21 -1.78 -3.95
N TRP A 60 7.29 -1.02 -4.15
CA TRP A 60 8.66 -1.48 -4.31
C TRP A 60 9.68 -0.45 -3.78
N GLY A 61 10.96 -0.82 -3.75
CA GLY A 61 12.07 0.05 -3.35
C GLY A 61 12.25 0.22 -1.84
N LYS A 62 13.14 1.14 -1.45
CA LYS A 62 13.55 1.39 -0.05
C LYS A 62 12.38 1.69 0.88
N TYR A 63 11.37 2.38 0.36
CA TYR A 63 10.20 2.82 1.12
C TYR A 63 8.93 2.02 0.80
N LYS A 64 9.07 0.73 0.41
CA LYS A 64 7.93 -0.17 0.18
C LYS A 64 6.95 -0.13 1.36
N GLY A 65 5.66 0.06 1.07
CA GLY A 65 4.59 0.17 2.05
C GLY A 65 4.41 1.56 2.66
N LYS A 66 5.22 2.55 2.28
CA LYS A 66 5.03 3.96 2.66
C LYS A 66 4.41 4.76 1.52
N THR A 67 3.70 5.82 1.88
CA THR A 67 3.08 6.75 0.93
C THR A 67 4.03 7.84 0.47
N LEU A 68 3.77 8.47 -0.68
CA LEU A 68 4.60 9.56 -1.18
C LEU A 68 4.67 10.74 -0.21
N LYS A 69 3.58 11.14 0.47
CA LYS A 69 3.72 12.26 1.45
C LYS A 69 4.47 11.83 2.70
N GLN A 70 4.36 10.57 3.14
CA GLN A 70 5.21 10.06 4.23
C GLN A 70 6.69 10.13 3.82
N ILE A 71 7.02 9.70 2.61
CA ILE A 71 8.38 9.75 2.08
C ILE A 71 8.85 11.20 1.93
N SER A 72 8.01 12.09 1.40
CA SER A 72 8.33 13.52 1.27
C SER A 72 8.65 14.18 2.61
N ARG A 73 7.97 13.79 3.69
CA ARG A 73 8.25 14.26 5.06
C ARG A 73 9.52 13.65 5.66
N MET A 74 9.81 12.39 5.36
CA MET A 74 10.95 11.67 5.93
C MET A 74 12.26 11.90 5.16
N ASP A 75 12.18 11.93 3.84
CA ASP A 75 13.29 12.02 2.90
C ASP A 75 12.83 12.70 1.59
N PRO A 76 12.79 14.05 1.57
CA PRO A 76 12.41 14.79 0.37
C PRO A 76 13.40 14.59 -0.79
N ASN A 77 14.66 14.23 -0.52
CA ASN A 77 15.65 13.95 -1.56
C ASN A 77 15.30 12.68 -2.34
N TYR A 78 14.67 11.69 -1.69
CA TYR A 78 14.19 10.50 -2.38
C TYR A 78 13.09 10.83 -3.39
N ILE A 79 12.22 11.80 -3.10
CA ILE A 79 11.19 12.27 -4.03
C ILE A 79 11.84 12.92 -5.27
N ASP A 80 12.88 13.73 -5.08
CA ASP A 80 13.63 14.31 -6.18
C ASP A 80 14.34 13.24 -7.03
N TRP A 81 14.91 12.22 -6.37
CA TRP A 81 15.48 11.07 -7.07
C TRP A 81 14.44 10.30 -7.89
N LEU A 82 13.24 10.05 -7.34
CA LEU A 82 12.17 9.36 -8.06
C LEU A 82 11.79 10.09 -9.35
N ARG A 83 11.74 11.43 -9.34
CA ARG A 83 11.44 12.25 -10.52
C ARG A 83 12.47 12.13 -11.63
N LYS A 84 13.74 11.87 -11.28
CA LYS A 84 14.87 11.77 -12.22
C LYS A 84 15.20 10.33 -12.60
N SER A 85 14.58 9.35 -11.95
CA SER A 85 14.85 7.93 -12.17
C SER A 85 14.24 7.46 -13.48
N GLU A 86 15.07 7.00 -14.43
CA GLU A 86 14.61 6.45 -15.72
C GLU A 86 13.60 5.32 -15.53
N PHE A 87 13.81 4.45 -14.52
CA PHE A 87 12.87 3.37 -14.21
C PHE A 87 11.47 3.91 -13.87
N VAL A 88 11.38 4.98 -13.08
CA VAL A 88 10.09 5.58 -12.70
C VAL A 88 9.41 6.19 -13.92
N ILE A 89 10.19 6.92 -14.72
CA ILE A 89 9.70 7.62 -15.91
C ILE A 89 9.17 6.63 -16.96
N GLU A 90 9.89 5.53 -17.20
CA GLU A 90 9.53 4.56 -18.24
C GLU A 90 8.54 3.50 -17.78
N LYS A 91 8.66 2.99 -16.54
CA LYS A 91 7.91 1.81 -16.07
C LYS A 91 6.76 2.15 -15.15
N CYS A 92 6.74 3.34 -14.54
CA CYS A 92 5.77 3.71 -13.51
C CYS A 92 5.03 5.01 -13.83
N PRO A 93 4.23 5.07 -14.92
CA PRO A 93 3.56 6.31 -15.34
C PRO A 93 2.58 6.84 -14.28
N LYS A 94 1.92 5.96 -13.52
CA LYS A 94 1.04 6.36 -12.40
C LYS A 94 1.80 7.02 -11.26
N LEU A 95 3.02 6.55 -10.95
CA LEU A 95 3.87 7.16 -9.93
C LEU A 95 4.35 8.53 -10.38
N LEU A 96 4.76 8.66 -11.65
CA LEU A 96 5.20 9.93 -12.21
C LEU A 96 4.10 11.00 -12.18
N GLN A 97 2.85 10.62 -12.45
CA GLN A 97 1.69 11.54 -12.34
C GLN A 97 1.51 12.09 -10.92
N GLU A 98 1.79 11.29 -9.90
CA GLU A 98 1.63 11.66 -8.48
C GLU A 98 2.85 12.47 -7.95
N LEU A 99 3.95 12.54 -8.71
CA LEU A 99 5.17 13.25 -8.35
C LEU A 99 5.24 14.68 -8.93
N ASN A 100 4.37 15.01 -9.91
CA ASN A 100 4.23 16.35 -10.52
C ASN A 100 3.16 17.17 -9.81
#